data_AF-A0A1G8YKX9-F1
#
_entry.id   AF-A0A1G8YKX9-F1
#
_cell.length_a   1.000
_cell.length_b   1.000
_cell.length_c   1.000
_cell.angle_alpha   90.00
_cell.angle_beta   90.00
_cell.angle_gamma   90.00
#
_symmetry.space_group_name_H-M   'P 1'
#
loop_
_entity.id
_entity.type
_entity.pdbx_description
1 polymer ?
#
loop_
_entity_poly.entity_id
_entity_poly.type
_entity_poly.pdbx_seq_one_letter_code
_entity_poly.pdbx_strand_id
1 'polypeptide(L)'
;MIENEALSFTLEVDLRHALLLDDEGSYTLDIHGMRWVDNRYMGHLNGVVDEALINDCEADHPGLANQDGSFIHVAYLYPQSTAIETMDDIALTAETGKVLPTTTAPIYQMHDGNWHFQVGYLAEGEYQLGYTCLGHLDQPSSNEGADSDFNIYDDGGAITINSGPNGGYNNNCQMGQGGYSGGGHGHGGGGRG
;
A
#
# COMPACT_ATOMS: atom_id res chain seq x y z
N MET A 1 -4.30 34.57 24.69
CA MET A 1 -5.24 33.62 25.31
C MET A 1 -5.79 32.80 24.16
N ILE A 2 -5.21 31.63 23.88
CA ILE A 2 -5.76 30.72 22.87
C ILE A 2 -6.67 29.77 23.65
N GLU A 3 -7.96 29.86 23.38
CA GLU A 3 -8.98 28.98 23.95
C GLU A 3 -8.79 27.54 23.42
N ASN A 4 -8.62 26.61 24.35
CA ASN A 4 -9.04 25.20 24.32
C ASN A 4 -9.22 24.51 22.94
N GLU A 5 -8.16 24.43 22.13
CA GLU A 5 -8.08 23.34 21.15
C GLU A 5 -7.78 22.04 21.91
N ALA A 6 -8.77 21.15 21.97
CA ALA A 6 -8.53 19.80 22.47
C ALA A 6 -7.59 19.09 21.48
N LEU A 7 -6.35 18.87 21.91
CA LEU A 7 -5.40 18.08 21.14
C LEU A 7 -5.92 16.63 21.03
N SER A 8 -6.09 16.16 19.79
CA SER A 8 -6.52 14.80 19.49
C SER A 8 -5.37 14.06 18.80
N PHE A 9 -4.82 13.08 19.50
CA PHE A 9 -3.77 12.21 19.00
C PHE A 9 -4.29 10.78 18.88
N THR A 10 -3.85 10.09 17.84
CA THR A 10 -4.09 8.65 17.66
C THR A 10 -2.76 7.91 17.69
N LEU A 11 -2.75 6.73 18.31
CA LEU A 11 -1.69 5.75 18.12
C LEU A 11 -2.17 4.80 17.02
N GLU A 12 -1.52 4.86 15.87
CA GLU A 12 -1.76 3.94 14.76
C GLU A 12 -0.82 2.74 14.89
N VAL A 13 -1.37 1.55 14.62
CA VAL A 13 -0.63 0.29 14.62
C VAL A 13 -0.94 -0.44 13.32
N ASP A 14 0.03 -0.51 12.42
CA ASP A 14 0.00 -1.38 11.25
C ASP A 14 0.40 -2.78 11.71
N LEU A 15 -0.60 -3.65 11.93
CA LEU A 15 -0.33 -5.00 12.44
C LEU A 15 0.42 -5.88 11.45
N ARG A 16 0.32 -5.64 10.14
CA ARG A 16 1.06 -6.43 9.16
C ARG A 16 2.56 -6.22 9.35
N HIS A 17 2.97 -4.98 9.60
CA HIS A 17 4.35 -4.62 9.85
C HIS A 17 4.77 -4.85 11.32
N ALA A 18 3.89 -4.58 12.29
CA ALA A 18 4.23 -4.63 13.71
C ALA A 18 4.23 -6.04 14.31
N LEU A 19 3.43 -6.98 13.80
CA LEU A 19 3.26 -8.27 14.45
C LEU A 19 4.35 -9.25 14.05
N LEU A 20 5.31 -9.47 14.94
CA LEU A 20 6.38 -10.44 14.74
C LEU A 20 6.08 -11.74 15.49
N LEU A 21 6.38 -12.87 14.85
CA LEU A 21 6.39 -14.20 15.48
C LEU A 21 7.84 -14.60 15.75
N ASP A 22 8.18 -14.90 17.01
CA ASP A 22 9.51 -15.40 17.36
C ASP A 22 9.66 -16.91 17.09
N ASP A 23 10.90 -17.41 17.16
CA ASP A 23 11.24 -18.82 16.95
C ASP A 23 10.57 -19.75 17.97
N GLU A 24 10.19 -19.22 19.14
CA GLU A 24 9.45 -19.91 20.19
C GLU A 24 7.93 -19.92 19.98
N GLY A 25 7.43 -19.25 18.94
CA GLY A 25 6.01 -19.18 18.58
C GLY A 25 5.21 -18.14 19.36
N SER A 26 5.87 -17.17 20.00
CA SER A 26 5.24 -16.05 20.70
C SER A 26 5.11 -14.83 19.79
N TYR A 27 4.00 -14.10 19.94
CA TYR A 27 3.75 -12.87 19.20
C TYR A 27 4.26 -11.65 19.98
N THR A 28 4.95 -10.77 19.27
CA THR A 28 5.39 -9.46 19.77
C THR A 28 4.94 -8.34 18.85
N LEU A 29 4.82 -7.12 19.39
CA LEU A 29 4.56 -5.92 18.61
C LEU A 29 5.85 -5.11 18.50
N ASP A 30 6.33 -4.95 17.28
CA ASP A 30 7.46 -4.12 16.94
C ASP A 30 7.04 -2.66 16.79
N ILE A 31 7.88 -1.76 17.29
CA ILE A 31 7.62 -0.31 17.30
C ILE A 31 7.65 0.32 15.91
N HIS A 32 8.28 -0.32 14.92
CA HIS A 32 8.39 0.22 13.55
C HIS A 32 7.04 0.23 12.83
N GLY A 33 6.10 -0.65 13.21
CA GLY A 33 4.70 -0.60 12.75
C GLY A 33 3.79 0.30 13.59
N MET A 34 4.35 1.10 14.52
CA MET A 34 3.57 1.97 15.41
C MET A 34 3.94 3.45 15.22
N ARG A 35 2.94 4.33 15.14
CA ARG A 35 3.19 5.78 15.08
C ARG A 35 2.15 6.60 15.81
N TRP A 36 2.60 7.72 16.39
CA TRP A 36 1.73 8.74 16.95
C TRP A 36 1.41 9.78 15.89
N VAL A 37 0.13 10.09 15.75
CA VAL A 37 -0.36 11.06 14.75
C VAL A 37 -1.15 12.17 15.43
N ASP A 38 -0.94 13.41 15.00
CA ASP A 38 -1.80 14.55 15.35
C ASP A 38 -2.94 14.61 14.33
N ASN A 39 -4.15 14.30 14.78
CA ASN A 39 -5.30 14.08 13.89
C ASN A 39 -5.61 15.31 13.03
N ARG A 40 -5.21 16.52 13.46
CA ARG A 40 -5.46 17.78 12.72
C ARG A 40 -4.76 17.85 11.37
N TYR A 41 -3.70 17.08 11.17
CA TYR A 41 -2.88 17.11 9.94
C TYR A 41 -2.97 15.81 9.15
N MET A 42 -3.96 14.97 9.45
CA MET A 42 -4.10 13.64 8.86
C MET A 42 -5.34 13.56 7.99
N GLY A 43 -5.25 12.87 6.86
CA GLY A 43 -6.38 12.43 6.04
C GLY A 43 -6.59 10.93 6.12
N HIS A 44 -7.62 10.45 5.43
CA HIS A 44 -7.90 9.04 5.20
C HIS A 44 -7.93 8.78 3.69
N LEU A 45 -7.57 7.59 3.27
CA LEU A 45 -7.67 7.14 1.88
C LEU A 45 -8.67 5.99 1.81
N ASN A 46 -9.65 6.12 0.93
CA ASN A 46 -10.59 5.07 0.58
C ASN A 46 -10.34 4.68 -0.88
N GLY A 47 -10.05 3.41 -1.10
CA GLY A 47 -9.75 2.90 -2.43
C GLY A 47 -10.82 1.96 -2.95
N VAL A 48 -10.99 1.97 -4.26
CA VAL A 48 -11.70 0.94 -5.01
C VAL A 48 -10.71 0.27 -5.96
N VAL A 49 -10.74 -1.04 -6.06
CA VAL A 49 -9.86 -1.81 -6.95
C VAL A 49 -10.69 -2.43 -8.06
N ASP A 50 -10.25 -2.25 -9.30
CA ASP A 50 -10.89 -2.88 -10.45
C ASP A 50 -10.81 -4.41 -10.33
N GLU A 51 -11.93 -5.09 -10.54
CA GLU A 51 -11.99 -6.56 -10.46
C GLU A 51 -11.10 -7.21 -11.53
N ALA A 52 -10.86 -6.56 -12.67
CA ALA A 52 -9.92 -7.06 -13.67
C ALA A 52 -8.49 -7.16 -13.09
N LEU A 53 -8.04 -6.15 -12.35
CA LEU A 53 -6.71 -6.15 -11.71
C LEU A 53 -6.57 -7.26 -10.66
N ILE A 54 -7.64 -7.54 -9.92
CA ILE A 54 -7.70 -8.69 -9.00
C ILE A 54 -7.48 -9.99 -9.77
N ASN A 55 -8.31 -10.25 -10.79
CA ASN A 55 -8.30 -11.47 -11.56
C ASN A 55 -6.98 -11.68 -12.33
N ASP A 56 -6.43 -10.62 -12.91
CA ASP A 56 -5.18 -10.68 -13.68
C ASP A 56 -4.01 -11.08 -12.78
N CYS A 57 -3.93 -10.51 -11.57
CA CYS A 57 -2.89 -10.87 -10.61
C CYS A 57 -2.97 -12.35 -10.20
N GLU A 58 -4.17 -12.85 -9.88
CA GLU A 58 -4.35 -14.26 -9.51
C GLU A 58 -4.03 -15.20 -10.67
N ALA A 59 -4.44 -14.83 -11.90
CA ALA A 59 -4.24 -15.63 -13.11
C ALA A 59 -2.76 -15.72 -13.51
N ASP A 60 -1.96 -14.68 -13.21
CA ASP A 60 -0.52 -14.67 -13.43
C ASP A 60 0.26 -15.48 -12.37
N HIS A 61 -0.35 -15.74 -11.20
CA HIS A 61 0.29 -16.45 -10.07
C HIS A 61 -0.46 -17.70 -9.58
N PRO A 62 -0.98 -18.58 -10.46
CA PRO A 62 -1.90 -19.65 -10.05
C PRO A 62 -1.25 -20.70 -9.13
N GLY A 63 0.08 -20.81 -9.13
CA GLY A 63 0.84 -21.72 -8.28
C GLY A 63 1.18 -21.16 -6.90
N LEU A 64 0.90 -19.88 -6.64
CA LEU A 64 1.26 -19.18 -5.40
C LEU A 64 0.09 -18.93 -4.47
N ALA A 65 -1.12 -19.40 -4.80
CA ALA A 65 -2.27 -19.32 -3.92
C ALA A 65 -2.02 -20.06 -2.59
N ASN A 66 -2.75 -19.66 -1.54
CA ASN A 66 -2.80 -20.41 -0.29
C ASN A 66 -3.31 -21.84 -0.50
N GLN A 67 -3.16 -22.70 0.51
CA GLN A 67 -3.60 -24.10 0.44
C GLN A 67 -5.10 -24.27 0.13
N ASP A 68 -5.93 -23.28 0.45
CA ASP A 68 -7.36 -23.25 0.15
C ASP A 68 -7.68 -22.62 -1.23
N GLY A 69 -6.66 -22.23 -1.99
CA GLY A 69 -6.76 -21.57 -3.29
C GLY A 69 -6.99 -20.05 -3.22
N SER A 70 -6.95 -19.44 -2.04
CA SER A 70 -7.14 -17.99 -1.88
C SER A 70 -5.85 -17.19 -2.05
N PHE A 71 -5.99 -15.92 -2.42
CA PHE A 71 -4.92 -14.91 -2.42
C PHE A 71 -5.18 -13.86 -1.32
N ILE A 72 -4.12 -13.17 -0.89
CA ILE A 72 -4.25 -12.01 0.02
C ILE A 72 -3.86 -10.75 -0.74
N HIS A 73 -4.87 -9.92 -1.01
CA HIS A 73 -4.71 -8.67 -1.73
C HIS A 73 -4.34 -7.53 -0.78
N VAL A 74 -3.32 -6.76 -1.15
CA VAL A 74 -2.80 -5.67 -0.32
C VAL A 74 -2.46 -4.47 -1.20
N ALA A 75 -2.84 -3.28 -0.71
CA ALA A 75 -2.40 -2.00 -1.21
C ALA A 75 -1.22 -1.51 -0.36
N TYR A 76 -0.19 -0.99 -1.01
CA TYR A 76 1.02 -0.43 -0.40
C TYR A 76 1.08 1.06 -0.74
N LEU A 77 1.39 1.89 0.24
CA LEU A 77 1.61 3.32 0.01
C LEU A 77 3.09 3.63 0.17
N TYR A 78 3.72 4.10 -0.89
CA TYR A 78 5.11 4.54 -0.91
C TYR A 78 5.20 6.07 -0.97
N PRO A 79 6.37 6.65 -0.64
CA PRO A 79 6.66 8.02 -1.00
C PRO A 79 6.41 8.29 -2.49
N GLN A 80 6.01 9.52 -2.82
CA GLN A 80 5.79 9.94 -4.20
C GLN A 80 6.96 9.58 -5.12
N SER A 81 6.65 9.25 -6.38
CA SER A 81 7.65 8.95 -7.43
C SER A 81 8.51 7.71 -7.14
N THR A 82 8.06 6.83 -6.24
CA THR A 82 8.62 5.48 -6.12
C THR A 82 8.20 4.69 -7.35
N ALA A 83 9.16 4.30 -8.19
CA ALA A 83 8.87 3.49 -9.37
C ALA A 83 8.66 2.01 -8.96
N ILE A 84 7.80 1.28 -9.68
CA ILE A 84 7.41 -0.10 -9.32
C ILE A 84 8.61 -1.04 -9.11
N GLU A 85 9.67 -0.90 -9.89
CA GLU A 85 10.90 -1.70 -9.76
C GLU A 85 11.68 -1.41 -8.47
N THR A 86 11.43 -0.27 -7.83
CA THR A 86 12.04 0.16 -6.56
C THR A 86 11.11 -0.01 -5.37
N MET A 87 9.84 -0.37 -5.58
CA MET A 87 8.94 -0.70 -4.47
C MET A 87 9.43 -1.98 -3.79
N ASP A 88 9.50 -1.91 -2.47
CA ASP A 88 9.86 -3.02 -1.58
C ASP A 88 8.63 -3.61 -0.90
N ASP A 89 8.79 -4.77 -0.31
CA ASP A 89 7.83 -5.43 0.57
C ASP A 89 7.76 -4.77 1.97
N ILE A 90 7.08 -5.39 2.96
CA ILE A 90 7.17 -4.93 4.35
C ILE A 90 8.35 -5.58 5.06
N ALA A 91 9.43 -4.83 5.23
CA ALA A 91 10.56 -5.28 6.02
C ALA A 91 11.00 -4.25 7.07
N LEU A 92 11.75 -4.72 8.08
CA LEU A 92 12.39 -3.84 9.06
C LEU A 92 13.39 -2.86 8.43
N THR A 93 14.02 -3.27 7.33
CA THR A 93 14.96 -2.45 6.56
C THR A 93 14.81 -2.76 5.09
N ALA A 94 14.80 -1.71 4.27
CA ALA A 94 14.73 -1.83 2.82
C ALA A 94 15.89 -2.66 2.25
N GLU A 95 15.62 -3.45 1.22
CA GLU A 95 16.64 -4.01 0.37
C GLU A 95 17.42 -2.89 -0.35
N THR A 96 18.67 -3.17 -0.73
CA THR A 96 19.53 -2.18 -1.39
C THR A 96 18.91 -1.67 -2.69
N GLY A 97 18.64 -0.36 -2.75
CA GLY A 97 18.05 0.29 -3.93
C GLY A 97 16.53 0.23 -3.99
N LYS A 98 15.88 -0.32 -2.95
CA LYS A 98 14.43 -0.37 -2.80
C LYS A 98 13.93 0.66 -1.78
N VAL A 99 12.61 0.82 -1.73
CA VAL A 99 11.91 1.79 -0.87
C VAL A 99 10.78 1.06 -0.15
N LEU A 100 10.86 1.01 1.18
CA LEU A 100 9.79 0.45 2.02
C LEU A 100 8.48 1.23 1.87
N PRO A 101 7.33 0.54 2.01
CA PRO A 101 6.04 1.22 2.12
C PRO A 101 5.99 2.05 3.41
N THR A 102 5.33 3.19 3.33
CA THR A 102 4.93 4.00 4.49
C THR A 102 3.87 3.28 5.32
N THR A 103 2.97 2.53 4.66
CA THR A 103 1.93 1.72 5.29
C THR A 103 1.31 0.78 4.26
N THR A 104 0.62 -0.25 4.75
CA THR A 104 -0.15 -1.17 3.91
C THR A 104 -1.61 -1.21 4.33
N ALA A 105 -2.49 -1.61 3.41
CA ALA A 105 -3.88 -1.91 3.73
C ALA A 105 -4.34 -3.18 3.01
N PRO A 106 -4.97 -4.12 3.73
CA PRO A 106 -5.60 -5.26 3.07
C PRO A 106 -6.76 -4.78 2.19
N ILE A 107 -6.92 -5.44 1.05
CA ILE A 107 -8.03 -5.23 0.12
C ILE A 107 -9.02 -6.37 0.31
N TYR A 108 -10.29 -6.03 0.48
CA TYR A 108 -11.37 -7.00 0.66
C TYR A 108 -12.50 -6.75 -0.33
N GLN A 109 -13.14 -7.84 -0.77
CA GLN A 109 -14.41 -7.74 -1.44
C GLN A 109 -15.51 -7.43 -0.42
N MET A 110 -16.22 -6.33 -0.66
CA MET A 110 -17.35 -5.90 0.17
C MET A 110 -18.65 -6.59 -0.29
N HIS A 111 -19.72 -6.42 0.49
CA HIS A 111 -21.01 -7.09 0.23
C HIS A 111 -21.66 -6.70 -1.11
N ASP A 112 -21.23 -5.60 -1.71
CA ASP A 112 -21.70 -5.09 -3.00
C ASP A 112 -20.92 -5.69 -4.18
N GLY A 113 -19.93 -6.54 -3.90
CA GLY A 113 -19.06 -7.20 -4.88
C GLY A 113 -17.83 -6.38 -5.26
N ASN A 114 -17.71 -5.13 -4.81
CA ASN A 114 -16.57 -4.28 -5.12
C ASN A 114 -15.40 -4.58 -4.19
N TRP A 115 -14.18 -4.41 -4.70
CA TRP A 115 -12.96 -4.57 -3.92
C TRP A 115 -12.50 -3.23 -3.36
N HIS A 116 -12.24 -3.19 -2.05
CA HIS A 116 -11.96 -1.96 -1.33
C HIS A 116 -10.78 -2.10 -0.38
N PHE A 117 -10.06 -0.99 -0.19
CA PHE A 117 -9.12 -0.83 0.91
C PHE A 117 -9.31 0.53 1.58
N GLN A 118 -8.85 0.63 2.82
CA GLN A 118 -8.86 1.89 3.56
C GLN A 118 -7.55 2.04 4.30
N VAL A 119 -6.97 3.25 4.21
CA VAL A 119 -5.81 3.65 5.00
C VAL A 119 -6.22 4.85 5.85
N GLY A 120 -6.02 4.73 7.15
CA GLY A 120 -6.32 5.81 8.08
C GLY A 120 -5.09 6.68 8.34
N TYR A 121 -5.34 7.90 8.80
CA TYR A 121 -4.33 8.74 9.44
C TYR A 121 -3.04 8.97 8.64
N LEU A 122 -3.19 9.27 7.35
CA LEU A 122 -2.09 9.61 6.46
C LEU A 122 -1.77 11.10 6.57
N ALA A 123 -0.49 11.44 6.66
CA ALA A 123 -0.07 12.82 6.58
C ALA A 123 -0.46 13.44 5.23
N GLU A 124 -0.78 14.72 5.23
CA GLU A 124 -0.98 15.46 3.98
C GLU A 124 0.28 15.41 3.11
N GLY A 125 0.12 15.07 1.83
CA GLY A 125 1.25 14.87 0.92
C GLY A 125 0.91 14.05 -0.31
N GLU A 126 1.95 13.76 -1.09
CA GLU A 126 1.85 12.95 -2.30
C GLU A 126 2.48 11.57 -2.05
N TYR A 127 1.84 10.54 -2.60
CA TYR A 127 2.20 9.14 -2.41
C TYR A 127 2.10 8.38 -3.74
N GLN A 128 2.72 7.21 -3.79
CA GLN A 128 2.56 6.25 -4.87
C GLN A 128 1.88 4.98 -4.34
N LEU A 129 0.89 4.46 -5.07
CA LEU A 129 0.25 3.18 -4.74
C LEU A 129 0.96 2.01 -5.42
N GLY A 130 1.17 0.93 -4.66
CA GLY A 130 1.49 -0.39 -5.18
C GLY A 130 0.38 -1.37 -4.83
N TYR A 131 0.20 -2.39 -5.66
CA TYR A 131 -0.78 -3.45 -5.45
C TYR A 131 -0.14 -4.83 -5.62
N THR A 132 -0.54 -5.81 -4.80
CA THR A 132 -0.24 -7.23 -5.01
C THR A 132 -1.38 -8.13 -4.51
N CYS A 133 -1.51 -9.32 -5.11
CA CYS A 133 -2.31 -10.44 -4.60
C CYS A 133 -1.48 -11.43 -3.77
N LEU A 134 -0.18 -11.18 -3.60
CA LEU A 134 0.78 -12.06 -2.93
C LEU A 134 1.06 -11.63 -1.49
N GLY A 135 0.15 -10.90 -0.84
CA GLY A 135 0.37 -10.36 0.51
C GLY A 135 0.58 -11.43 1.58
N HIS A 136 0.17 -12.67 1.35
CA HIS A 136 0.44 -13.79 2.26
C HIS A 136 1.90 -14.25 2.24
N LEU A 137 2.66 -13.90 1.20
CA LEU A 137 4.08 -14.24 1.09
C LEU A 137 4.97 -13.20 1.77
N ASP A 138 4.51 -11.96 1.84
CA ASP A 138 5.22 -10.82 2.43
C ASP A 138 5.13 -10.81 3.97
N GLN A 139 6.29 -10.95 4.62
CA GLN A 139 6.50 -11.15 6.05
C GLN A 139 7.20 -9.93 6.67
N PRO A 140 6.73 -9.43 7.83
CA PRO A 140 7.33 -8.24 8.46
C PRO A 140 8.80 -8.38 8.90
N SER A 141 9.29 -9.61 9.05
CA SER A 141 10.60 -9.91 9.61
C SER A 141 11.71 -10.12 8.57
N SER A 142 11.37 -10.22 7.29
CA SER A 142 12.29 -10.54 6.21
C SER A 142 12.05 -9.63 5.01
N ASN A 143 12.95 -9.69 4.01
CA ASN A 143 12.72 -9.05 2.72
C ASN A 143 12.37 -10.16 1.73
N GLU A 144 11.19 -10.09 1.16
CA GLU A 144 10.71 -10.91 0.07
C GLU A 144 10.80 -10.17 -1.26
N GLY A 145 11.15 -10.91 -2.31
CA GLY A 145 11.23 -10.42 -3.68
C GLY A 145 11.06 -11.54 -4.68
N ALA A 146 11.54 -11.32 -5.91
CA ALA A 146 11.34 -12.28 -7.00
C ALA A 146 11.95 -13.66 -6.71
N ASP A 147 13.04 -13.73 -5.95
CA ASP A 147 13.69 -14.98 -5.55
C ASP A 147 12.89 -15.77 -4.50
N SER A 148 11.91 -15.13 -3.84
CA SER A 148 11.00 -15.71 -2.85
C SER A 148 9.54 -15.63 -3.29
N ASP A 149 9.30 -15.59 -4.61
CA ASP A 149 7.98 -15.58 -5.23
C ASP A 149 7.08 -14.40 -4.81
N PHE A 150 7.66 -13.26 -4.41
CA PHE A 150 6.92 -12.03 -4.10
C PHE A 150 7.26 -10.90 -5.08
N ASN A 151 6.24 -10.13 -5.45
CA ASN A 151 6.43 -8.85 -6.14
C ASN A 151 5.22 -7.93 -5.92
N ILE A 152 5.48 -6.62 -6.03
CA ILE A 152 4.42 -5.66 -6.33
C ILE A 152 4.01 -5.88 -7.79
N TYR A 153 2.72 -6.11 -8.00
CA TYR A 153 2.14 -6.51 -9.28
C TYR A 153 1.80 -5.32 -10.18
N ASP A 154 1.22 -4.27 -9.60
CA ASP A 154 0.76 -3.09 -10.34
C ASP A 154 1.17 -1.79 -9.65
N ASP A 155 1.49 -0.80 -10.49
CA ASP A 155 1.64 0.59 -10.07
C ASP A 155 0.25 1.23 -10.06
N GLY A 156 -0.36 1.27 -8.88
CA GLY A 156 -1.69 1.84 -8.67
C GLY A 156 -1.78 3.36 -8.88
N GLY A 157 -0.65 4.01 -9.16
CA GLY A 157 -0.57 5.41 -9.55
C GLY A 157 -0.34 6.37 -8.37
N ALA A 158 -0.09 7.63 -8.74
CA ALA A 158 0.14 8.70 -7.77
C ALA A 158 -1.17 9.17 -7.15
N ILE A 159 -1.14 9.43 -5.85
CA ILE A 159 -2.29 9.97 -5.09
C ILE A 159 -1.85 11.13 -4.20
N THR A 160 -2.77 12.08 -4.01
CA THR A 160 -2.59 13.21 -3.09
C THR A 160 -3.52 13.03 -1.89
N ILE A 161 -2.94 13.00 -0.70
CA ILE A 161 -3.68 13.03 0.56
C ILE A 161 -3.86 14.48 0.98
N ASN A 162 -5.11 14.88 1.14
CA ASN A 162 -5.47 16.12 1.82
C ASN A 162 -5.92 15.79 3.24
N SER A 163 -5.48 16.57 4.21
CA SER A 163 -5.95 16.46 5.59
C SER A 163 -7.25 17.22 5.83
N GLY A 164 -7.48 18.28 5.04
CA GLY A 164 -8.60 19.19 5.22
C GLY A 164 -8.42 20.13 6.42
N PRO A 165 -9.31 21.12 6.61
CA PRO A 165 -9.08 22.22 7.57
C PRO A 165 -8.90 21.80 9.03
N ASN A 166 -9.38 20.63 9.42
CA ASN A 166 -9.32 20.12 10.79
C ASN A 166 -8.84 18.65 10.85
N GLY A 167 -8.23 18.16 9.78
CA GLY A 167 -7.94 16.73 9.64
C GLY A 167 -9.18 15.87 9.34
N GLY A 168 -8.94 14.57 9.14
CA GLY A 168 -9.95 13.55 8.92
C GLY A 168 -10.59 13.58 7.53
N TYR A 169 -10.04 14.32 6.56
CA TYR A 169 -10.61 14.37 5.22
C TYR A 169 -10.51 13.02 4.50
N ASN A 170 -11.60 12.60 3.87
CA ASN A 170 -11.68 11.37 3.09
C ASN A 170 -11.24 11.62 1.64
N ASN A 171 -10.07 11.11 1.30
CA ASN A 171 -9.56 11.05 -0.07
C ASN A 171 -10.03 9.75 -0.72
N ASN A 172 -10.32 9.78 -2.02
CA ASN A 172 -10.77 8.61 -2.77
C ASN A 172 -9.80 8.32 -3.91
N CYS A 173 -9.50 7.05 -4.17
CA CYS A 173 -8.69 6.62 -5.30
C CYS A 173 -9.27 5.36 -5.96
N GLN A 174 -8.81 5.06 -7.16
CA GLN A 174 -9.17 3.85 -7.88
C GLN A 174 -7.94 3.24 -8.54
N MET A 175 -7.70 1.95 -8.31
CA MET A 175 -6.61 1.17 -8.92
C MET A 175 -7.14 0.28 -10.06
N GLY A 176 -6.30 -0.02 -11.06
CA GLY A 176 -6.64 -0.95 -12.14
C GLY A 176 -7.43 -0.38 -13.32
N GLN A 177 -7.73 0.92 -13.36
CA GLN A 177 -8.45 1.57 -14.47
C GLN A 177 -7.56 1.95 -15.67
N GLY A 178 -6.23 1.74 -15.57
CA GLY A 178 -5.27 2.02 -16.64
C GLY A 178 -4.43 0.78 -16.90
N GLY A 179 -4.79 0.01 -17.94
CA GLY A 179 -4.07 -1.20 -18.29
C GLY A 179 -2.58 -0.94 -18.50
N TYR A 180 -1.75 -1.82 -17.93
CA TYR A 180 -0.33 -2.01 -18.26
C TYR A 180 0.39 -0.74 -18.73
N SER A 181 0.89 0.11 -17.83
CA SER A 181 1.98 1.03 -18.19
C SER A 181 3.31 0.27 -18.27
N GLY A 182 3.36 -0.74 -19.14
CA GLY A 182 4.61 -1.27 -19.66
C GLY A 182 5.27 -0.20 -20.53
N GLY A 183 6.43 0.29 -20.08
CA GLY A 183 7.50 0.85 -20.93
C GLY A 183 7.07 1.79 -22.05
N GLY A 184 6.72 3.03 -21.72
CA GLY A 184 6.60 4.12 -22.69
C GLY A 184 7.97 4.58 -23.21
N HIS A 185 8.50 3.93 -24.25
CA HIS A 185 9.54 4.53 -25.08
C HIS A 185 8.96 5.72 -25.84
N GLY A 186 9.28 6.92 -25.37
CA GLY A 186 9.09 8.15 -26.12
C GLY A 186 10.06 8.24 -27.30
N HIS A 187 9.52 8.48 -28.49
CA HIS A 187 10.10 9.25 -29.60
C HIS A 187 8.94 9.48 -30.57
N GLY A 188 8.49 10.69 -30.90
CA GLY A 188 9.21 11.94 -31.12
C GLY A 188 8.54 12.53 -32.36
N GLY A 189 7.55 13.40 -32.15
CA GLY A 189 6.83 14.08 -33.23
C GLY A 189 7.77 15.02 -33.98
N GLY A 190 8.26 14.57 -35.14
CA GLY A 190 8.98 15.39 -36.10
C GLY A 190 8.02 16.03 -37.08
N GLY A 191 7.54 17.23 -36.77
CA GLY A 191 6.99 18.12 -37.79
C GLY A 191 8.13 18.73 -38.61
N ARG A 192 8.03 18.65 -39.95
CA ARG A 192 8.45 19.64 -40.95
C ARG A 192 8.36 19.04 -42.36
N GLY A 193 7.70 19.76 -43.27
CA GLY A 193 7.63 19.47 -44.71
C GLY A 193 6.33 19.94 -45.31
#